data_AF-A0A258RX87-F1
#
_entry.id   AF-A0A258RX87-F1
#
_cell.length_a   1.000
_cell.length_b   1.000
_cell.length_c   1.000
_cell.angle_alpha   90.00
_cell.angle_beta   90.00
_cell.angle_gamma   90.00
#
_symmetry.space_group_name_H-M   'P 1'
#
loop_
_entity.id
_entity.type
_entity.pdbx_description
1 polymer ?
#
loop_
_entity_poly.entity_id
_entity_poly.type
_entity_poly.pdbx_seq_one_letter_code
_entity_poly.pdbx_strand_id
1 'polypeptide(L)'
;MAVDTGLIAWIEEALAPIGTLTRRAMMGGVTLYLDATIFAIVVDDQLWFKADAESDAVWDAAACPRFTYQMGEGRAGSMNYRRAPDEIYDDADALRDWAALAIAAGQRAPARKPRAKR
;
A
#
# COMPACT_ATOMS: atom_id res chain seq x y z
N MET A 1 18.54 -3.09 -2.63
CA MET A 1 17.89 -2.93 -3.94
C MET A 1 17.15 -1.60 -3.97
N ALA A 2 17.17 -0.92 -5.11
CA ALA A 2 16.33 0.25 -5.36
C ALA A 2 14.97 -0.29 -5.81
N VAL A 3 13.88 0.22 -5.23
CA VAL A 3 12.52 -0.07 -5.71
C VAL A 3 12.41 0.31 -7.18
N ASP A 4 11.79 -0.55 -7.99
CA ASP A 4 11.58 -0.31 -9.41
C ASP A 4 10.83 1.01 -9.63
N THR A 5 11.53 1.95 -10.27
CA THR A 5 10.98 3.28 -10.55
C THR A 5 9.90 3.24 -11.61
N GLY A 6 9.91 2.24 -12.50
CA GLY A 6 8.90 2.03 -13.54
C GLY A 6 7.57 1.60 -12.95
N LEU A 7 7.59 0.70 -11.96
CA LEU A 7 6.39 0.34 -11.19
C LEU A 7 5.74 1.56 -10.54
N ILE A 8 6.55 2.42 -9.91
CA ILE A 8 6.01 3.62 -9.25
C ILE A 8 5.44 4.61 -10.27
N ALA A 9 6.09 4.79 -11.42
CA ALA A 9 5.58 5.65 -12.49
C ALA A 9 4.24 5.15 -13.02
N TRP A 10 4.11 3.83 -13.27
CA TRP A 10 2.85 3.21 -13.66
C TRP A 10 1.72 3.46 -12.64
N ILE A 11 2.01 3.25 -11.35
CA ILE A 11 1.04 3.50 -10.27
C ILE A 11 0.64 4.98 -10.22
N GLU A 12 1.59 5.89 -10.44
CA GLU A 12 1.33 7.34 -10.50
C GLU A 12 0.38 7.69 -11.64
N GLU A 13 0.63 7.19 -12.85
CA GLU A 13 -0.21 7.43 -14.02
C GLU A 13 -1.62 6.84 -13.84
N ALA A 14 -1.70 5.61 -13.31
CA ALA A 14 -2.97 4.95 -13.09
C ALA A 14 -3.81 5.62 -11.98
N LEU A 15 -3.18 6.19 -10.95
CA LEU A 15 -3.86 6.88 -9.83
C LEU A 15 -4.03 8.39 -10.04
N ALA A 16 -3.42 8.98 -11.06
CA ALA A 16 -3.58 10.38 -11.44
C ALA A 16 -5.05 10.89 -11.47
N PRO A 17 -6.06 10.13 -11.97
CA PRO A 17 -7.45 10.58 -11.93
C PRO A 17 -8.10 10.53 -10.52
N ILE A 18 -7.51 9.78 -9.58
CA ILE A 18 -8.04 9.63 -8.21
C ILE A 18 -7.44 10.65 -7.27
N GLY A 19 -6.16 11.02 -7.46
CA GLY A 19 -5.50 12.01 -6.63
C GLY A 19 -4.02 12.18 -6.94
N THR A 20 -3.35 13.00 -6.14
CA THR A 20 -1.90 13.22 -6.28
C THR A 20 -1.13 12.13 -5.55
N LEU A 21 -0.43 11.28 -6.30
CA LEU A 21 0.48 10.30 -5.74
C LEU A 21 1.79 10.98 -5.31
N THR A 22 2.25 10.68 -4.11
CA THR A 22 3.57 11.04 -3.63
C THR A 22 4.25 9.83 -3.01
N ARG A 23 5.57 9.79 -3.08
CA ARG A 23 6.37 8.66 -2.60
C ARG A 23 7.44 9.12 -1.63
N ARG A 24 7.71 8.32 -0.61
CA ARG A 24 8.79 8.56 0.35
C ARG A 24 9.64 7.32 0.50
N ALA A 25 10.93 7.44 0.20
CA ALA A 25 11.88 6.37 0.49
C ALA A 25 11.91 6.09 2.00
N MET A 26 11.87 4.81 2.35
CA MET A 26 12.00 4.30 3.71
C MET A 26 13.13 3.27 3.78
N MET A 27 13.57 2.93 4.98
CA MET A 27 14.66 2.00 5.19
C MET A 27 14.20 0.58 4.78
N GLY A 28 14.54 0.16 3.55
CA GLY A 28 14.13 -1.13 2.98
C GLY A 28 12.97 -1.09 1.97
N GLY A 29 12.49 0.09 1.56
CA GLY A 29 11.41 0.19 0.58
C GLY A 29 10.97 1.62 0.29
N VAL A 30 9.75 1.79 -0.21
CA VAL A 30 9.12 3.09 -0.49
C VAL A 30 7.70 3.09 0.08
N THR A 31 7.32 4.16 0.76
CA THR A 31 5.93 4.40 1.18
C THR A 31 5.22 5.25 0.13
N LEU A 32 4.04 4.83 -0.31
CA LEU A 32 3.18 5.57 -1.23
C LEU A 32 2.06 6.28 -0.47
N TYR A 33 1.82 7.52 -0.87
CA TYR A 33 0.84 8.41 -0.30
C TYR A 33 -0.05 8.92 -1.42
N LEU A 34 -1.36 8.87 -1.24
CA LEU A 34 -2.31 9.55 -2.09
C LEU A 34 -2.96 10.66 -1.27
N ASP A 35 -2.86 11.90 -1.74
CA ASP A 35 -3.41 13.07 -1.04
C ASP A 35 -2.99 13.13 0.45
N ALA A 36 -1.68 12.98 0.70
CA ALA A 36 -1.07 12.88 2.03
C ALA A 36 -1.51 11.68 2.91
N THR A 37 -2.33 10.76 2.40
CA THR A 37 -2.76 9.54 3.10
C THR A 37 -1.92 8.35 2.68
N ILE A 38 -1.36 7.62 3.65
CA ILE A 38 -0.64 6.36 3.38
C ILE A 38 -1.66 5.29 3.02
N PHE A 39 -1.59 4.80 1.79
CA PHE A 39 -2.43 3.71 1.31
C PHE A 39 -1.64 2.46 0.92
N ALA A 40 -0.36 2.59 0.53
CA ALA A 40 0.45 1.44 0.12
C ALA A 40 1.93 1.62 0.44
N ILE A 41 2.66 0.51 0.44
CA ILE A 41 4.12 0.46 0.54
C ILE A 41 4.67 -0.48 -0.53
N VAL A 42 5.86 -0.18 -1.03
CA VAL A 42 6.61 -1.04 -1.94
C VAL A 42 7.85 -1.54 -1.22
N VAL A 43 7.97 -2.85 -1.08
CA VAL A 43 9.08 -3.54 -0.38
C VAL A 43 9.43 -4.77 -1.20
N ASP A 44 10.72 -5.01 -1.43
CA ASP A 44 11.21 -6.12 -2.28
C ASP A 44 10.51 -6.15 -3.65
N ASP A 45 10.38 -4.96 -4.28
CA ASP A 45 9.70 -4.77 -5.59
C ASP A 45 8.23 -5.23 -5.63
N GLN A 46 7.64 -5.46 -4.46
CA GLN A 46 6.24 -5.87 -4.32
C GLN A 46 5.42 -4.73 -3.72
N LEU A 47 4.25 -4.47 -4.33
CA LEU A 47 3.27 -3.55 -3.78
C LEU A 47 2.44 -4.23 -2.68
N TRP A 48 2.28 -3.51 -1.57
CA TRP A 48 1.50 -3.92 -0.42
C TRP A 48 0.51 -2.82 -0.07
N PHE A 49 -0.77 -3.13 -0.16
CA PHE A 49 -1.85 -2.22 0.19
C PHE A 49 -2.14 -2.27 1.68
N LYS A 50 -2.48 -1.11 2.25
CA LYS A 50 -2.96 -1.01 3.60
C LYS A 50 -4.36 -1.63 3.70
N ALA A 51 -4.54 -2.51 4.66
CA ALA A 51 -5.83 -3.10 4.98
C ALA A 51 -6.32 -2.64 6.35
N ASP A 52 -7.59 -2.87 6.62
CA ASP A 52 -8.24 -2.69 7.92
C ASP A 52 -9.22 -3.83 8.16
N ALA A 53 -9.85 -3.87 9.33
CA ALA A 53 -10.80 -4.93 9.67
C ALA A 53 -12.01 -4.98 8.73
N GLU A 54 -12.40 -3.86 8.12
CA GLU A 54 -13.53 -3.81 7.18
C GLU A 54 -13.12 -4.28 5.78
N SER A 55 -11.94 -3.88 5.30
CA SER A 55 -11.44 -4.32 3.98
C SER A 55 -10.92 -5.76 4.00
N ASP A 56 -10.64 -6.35 5.16
CA ASP A 56 -10.04 -7.69 5.28
C ASP A 56 -10.83 -8.78 4.55
N ALA A 57 -12.17 -8.70 4.57
CA ALA A 57 -13.04 -9.64 3.86
C ALA A 57 -12.86 -9.60 2.33
N VAL A 58 -12.61 -8.41 1.77
CA VAL A 58 -12.37 -8.24 0.33
C VAL A 58 -11.00 -8.81 -0.05
N TRP A 59 -9.99 -8.57 0.78
CA TRP A 59 -8.65 -9.11 0.56
C TRP A 59 -8.61 -10.64 0.70
N ASP A 60 -9.38 -11.20 1.62
CA ASP A 60 -9.51 -12.65 1.80
C ASP A 60 -10.20 -13.30 0.59
N ALA A 61 -11.28 -12.68 0.09
CA ALA A 61 -11.97 -13.13 -1.11
C ALA A 61 -11.06 -13.13 -2.35
N ALA A 62 -10.14 -12.17 -2.46
CA ALA A 62 -9.13 -12.11 -3.51
C ALA A 62 -7.87 -12.95 -3.23
N ALA A 63 -7.89 -13.79 -2.19
CA ALA A 63 -6.76 -14.64 -1.79
C ALA A 63 -5.43 -13.87 -1.61
N CYS A 64 -5.50 -12.59 -1.23
CA CYS A 64 -4.34 -11.72 -1.10
C CYS A 64 -3.65 -11.98 0.26
N PRO A 65 -2.39 -12.48 0.28
CA PRO A 65 -1.73 -12.80 1.53
C PRO A 65 -1.43 -11.54 2.35
N ARG A 66 -1.52 -11.68 3.67
CA ARG A 66 -1.19 -10.62 4.63
C ARG A 66 0.32 -10.53 4.82
N PHE A 67 0.83 -9.32 5.02
CA PHE A 67 2.24 -9.09 5.29
C PHE A 67 2.61 -9.68 6.65
N THR A 68 3.32 -10.81 6.61
CA THR A 68 3.86 -11.49 7.79
C THR A 68 5.37 -11.39 7.78
N TYR A 69 5.97 -11.02 8.91
CA TYR A 69 7.40 -10.96 9.10
C TYR A 69 7.78 -11.70 10.37
N GLN A 70 8.94 -12.36 10.38
CA GLN A 70 9.45 -12.99 11.60
C GLN A 70 9.99 -11.89 12.52
N MET A 71 9.35 -11.70 13.67
CA MET A 71 9.97 -11.03 14.80
C MET A 71 10.99 -11.98 15.43
N GLY A 72 12.08 -11.42 15.98
CA GLY A 72 13.06 -12.19 16.75
C GLY A 72 12.38 -13.01 17.86
N GLU A 73 13.02 -14.11 18.28
CA GLU A 73 12.48 -15.11 19.21
C GLU A 73 11.30 -15.94 18.66
N GLY A 74 11.31 -16.26 17.35
CA GLY A 74 10.37 -17.21 16.75
C GLY A 74 8.91 -16.75 16.72
N ARG A 75 8.66 -15.46 16.95
CA ARG A 75 7.31 -14.87 16.90
C ARG A 75 7.05 -14.34 15.50
N ALA A 76 5.94 -14.74 14.87
CA ALA A 76 5.50 -14.10 13.63
C ALA A 76 4.74 -12.81 13.96
N GLY A 77 5.24 -11.68 13.48
CA GLY A 77 4.48 -10.43 13.40
C GLY A 77 3.64 -10.41 12.13
N SER A 78 2.40 -9.93 12.22
CA SER A 78 1.60 -9.63 11.03
C SER A 78 1.23 -8.15 11.06
N MET A 79 1.33 -7.50 9.91
CA MET A 79 0.85 -6.13 9.74
C MET A 79 -0.45 -6.12 8.94
N ASN A 80 -1.24 -5.06 9.10
CA ASN A 80 -2.42 -4.80 8.27
C ASN A 80 -2.01 -4.30 6.86
N TYR A 81 -1.19 -5.08 6.17
CA TYR A 81 -0.88 -4.87 4.77
C TYR A 81 -1.18 -6.16 4.01
N ARG A 82 -1.75 -6.04 2.81
CA ARG A 82 -2.11 -7.15 1.93
C ARG A 82 -1.35 -7.00 0.63
N ARG A 83 -0.82 -8.12 0.11
CA ARG A 83 -0.09 -8.09 -1.16
C ARG A 83 -1.06 -7.69 -2.27
N ALA A 84 -0.64 -6.77 -3.13
CA ALA A 84 -1.43 -6.43 -4.30
C ALA A 84 -1.56 -7.64 -5.24
N PRO A 85 -2.77 -7.90 -5.78
CA PRO A 85 -2.96 -8.97 -6.76
C PRO A 85 -2.27 -8.63 -8.08
N ASP A 86 -1.84 -9.64 -8.85
CA ASP A 86 -1.04 -9.42 -10.08
C ASP A 86 -1.83 -8.67 -11.18
N GLU A 87 -3.17 -8.70 -11.10
CA GLU A 87 -4.07 -7.99 -12.01
C GLU A 87 -3.84 -6.48 -12.03
N ILE A 88 -3.38 -5.86 -10.93
CA ILE A 88 -3.19 -4.40 -10.88
C ILE A 88 -2.06 -3.90 -11.80
N TYR A 89 -1.19 -4.82 -12.21
CA TYR A 89 -0.03 -4.51 -13.05
C TYR A 89 -0.43 -4.49 -14.54
N ASP A 90 -1.52 -5.17 -14.89
CA ASP A 90 -2.08 -5.21 -16.25
C ASP A 90 -3.32 -4.31 -16.38
N ASP A 91 -4.06 -4.10 -15.29
CA ASP A 91 -5.32 -3.38 -15.25
C ASP A 91 -5.27 -2.17 -14.29
N ALA A 92 -5.32 -0.98 -14.88
CA ALA A 92 -5.31 0.27 -14.13
C ALA A 92 -6.61 0.50 -13.35
N ASP A 93 -7.75 -0.01 -13.81
CA ASP A 93 -9.02 0.11 -13.09
C ASP A 93 -9.04 -0.81 -11.87
N ALA A 94 -8.50 -2.02 -11.99
CA ALA A 94 -8.27 -2.89 -10.83
C ALA A 94 -7.36 -2.21 -9.79
N LEU A 95 -6.23 -1.63 -10.21
CA LEU A 95 -5.35 -0.87 -9.31
C LEU A 95 -6.11 0.21 -8.54
N ARG A 96 -6.99 0.95 -9.23
CA ARG A 96 -7.80 2.03 -8.66
C ARG A 96 -8.77 1.53 -7.59
N ASP A 97 -9.48 0.44 -7.87
CA ASP A 97 -10.40 -0.19 -6.90
C ASP A 97 -9.65 -0.65 -5.64
N TRP A 98 -8.54 -1.36 -5.81
CA TRP A 98 -7.71 -1.83 -4.70
C TRP A 98 -7.08 -0.66 -3.92
N ALA A 99 -6.63 0.39 -4.62
CA ALA A 99 -6.11 1.59 -3.99
C ALA A 99 -7.20 2.32 -3.20
N ALA A 100 -8.42 2.43 -3.72
CA ALA A 100 -9.55 3.07 -3.04
C ALA A 100 -9.85 2.40 -1.68
N LEU A 101 -9.87 1.06 -1.66
CA LEU A 101 -10.02 0.29 -0.41
C LEU A 101 -8.89 0.60 0.58
N ALA A 102 -7.65 0.66 0.07
CA ALA A 102 -6.48 0.92 0.90
C ALA A 102 -6.42 2.37 1.43
N ILE A 103 -6.89 3.33 0.64
CA ILE A 103 -7.03 4.74 1.02
C ILE A 103 -8.09 4.86 2.12
N ALA A 104 -9.25 4.22 1.97
CA ALA A 104 -10.28 4.19 2.99
C ALA A 104 -9.75 3.59 4.31
N ALA A 105 -9.00 2.48 4.24
CA ALA A 105 -8.30 1.90 5.38
C ALA A 105 -7.26 2.88 5.99
N GLY A 106 -6.56 3.64 5.15
CA GLY A 106 -5.62 4.71 5.54
C GLY A 106 -6.27 5.86 6.29
N GLN A 107 -7.44 6.29 5.83
CA GLN A 107 -8.23 7.36 6.44
C GLN A 107 -8.87 6.94 7.76
N ARG A 108 -9.31 5.67 7.86
CA ARG A 108 -9.87 5.08 9.09
C ARG A 108 -8.80 4.83 10.15
N ALA A 109 -7.59 4.46 9.71
CA ALA A 109 -6.47 4.33 10.62
C ALA A 109 -6.22 5.68 11.31
N PRO A 110 -5.96 5.71 12.62
CA PRO A 110 -5.79 6.96 13.35
C PRO A 110 -4.70 7.78 12.66
N ALA A 111 -5.09 8.94 12.14
CA ALA A 111 -4.19 9.81 11.40
C ALA A 111 -2.95 10.03 12.24
N ARG A 112 -1.79 9.53 11.78
CA ARG A 112 -0.51 9.98 12.29
C ARG A 112 -0.42 11.43 11.86
N LYS A 113 -0.89 12.35 12.73
CA LYS A 113 -0.90 13.81 12.51
C LYS A 113 0.36 14.17 11.73
N PRO A 114 0.27 14.75 10.52
CA PRO A 114 1.45 15.23 9.84
C PRO A 114 2.14 16.17 10.82
N ARG A 115 3.39 15.85 11.19
CA ARG A 115 4.22 16.81 11.91
C ARG A 115 4.36 17.99 10.96
N ALA A 116 3.56 19.02 11.20
CA ALA A 116 3.66 20.30 10.51
C ALA A 116 5.13 20.74 10.61
N LYS A 117 5.80 20.77 9.46
CA LYS A 117 7.13 21.34 9.35
C LYS A 117 6.91 22.86 9.43
N ARG A 118 7.20 23.43 10.60
CA ARG A 118 7.37 24.88 10.78
C ARG A 118 8.64 25.34 10.09
#